data_AF-A0A8C8W7W3-F1
#
_entry.id   AF-A0A8C8W7W3-F1
#
_cell.length_a   1.000
_cell.length_b   1.000
_cell.length_c   1.000
_cell.angle_alpha   90.00
_cell.angle_beta   90.00
_cell.angle_gamma   90.00
#
_symmetry.space_group_name_H-M   'P 1'
#
loop_
_entity.id
_entity.type
_entity.pdbx_description
1 polymer ?
#
loop_
_entity_poly.entity_id
_entity_poly.type
_entity_poly.pdbx_seq_one_letter_code
_entity_poly.pdbx_strand_id
1 'polypeptide(L)'
;MCRCWGPYWGWVPCGPTPWLLLSLVCAAPLGMLGEETRQVSMEVISGCPTPQNLLHIRAVGTNSTLHYVWSTLGPPAVVLVATNTTQSVLSVNWSLLLSPDPEGGLMVLPKNSIQFSSALVFTRDSCCWGEACFCCCATSSILSTSP
;
A
#
# COMPACT_ATOMS: atom_id res chain seq x y z
N MET A 1 -3.55 -45.70 11.40
CA MET A 1 -4.71 -46.59 11.18
C MET A 1 -5.65 -46.46 12.38
N CYS A 2 -6.97 -46.53 12.14
CA CYS A 2 -8.05 -46.67 13.13
C CYS A 2 -8.35 -45.41 13.97
N ARG A 3 -9.57 -45.12 14.41
CA ARG A 3 -10.97 -45.44 14.06
C ARG A 3 -11.74 -44.49 14.98
N CYS A 4 -12.75 -43.80 14.49
CA CYS A 4 -13.58 -42.96 15.35
C CYS A 4 -14.53 -43.82 16.19
N TRP A 5 -14.55 -43.63 17.50
CA TRP A 5 -15.75 -43.80 18.32
C TRP A 5 -15.64 -43.01 19.63
N GLY A 6 -16.71 -42.31 20.00
CA GLY A 6 -16.83 -41.65 21.30
C GLY A 6 -17.81 -40.46 21.29
N PRO A 7 -19.05 -40.62 21.79
CA PRO A 7 -20.10 -39.60 21.75
C PRO A 7 -20.26 -38.90 23.10
N TYR A 8 -20.30 -37.57 23.17
CA TYR A 8 -20.86 -36.87 24.35
C TYR A 8 -21.47 -35.52 23.96
N TRP A 9 -22.67 -35.32 24.51
CA TRP A 9 -23.55 -34.19 24.32
C TRP A 9 -22.99 -32.92 24.98
N GLY A 10 -23.08 -31.81 24.27
CA GLY A 10 -22.83 -30.48 24.80
C GLY A 10 -23.13 -29.43 23.75
N TRP A 11 -24.33 -28.85 23.79
CA TRP A 11 -24.60 -27.60 23.07
C TRP A 11 -23.87 -26.47 23.80
N VAL A 12 -22.62 -26.24 23.42
CA VAL A 12 -21.95 -24.97 23.64
C VAL A 12 -22.20 -24.14 22.38
N PRO A 13 -22.82 -22.95 22.46
CA PRO A 13 -22.81 -22.01 21.35
C PRO A 13 -21.37 -21.52 21.15
N CYS A 14 -20.58 -22.28 20.40
CA CYS A 14 -19.26 -21.89 19.95
C CYS A 14 -19.41 -20.96 18.75
N GLY A 15 -19.38 -19.66 19.01
CA GLY A 15 -19.20 -18.66 17.97
C GLY A 15 -19.33 -17.27 18.54
N PRO A 16 -18.27 -16.43 18.52
CA PRO A 16 -18.48 -15.01 18.67
C PRO A 16 -19.38 -14.58 17.51
N THR A 17 -20.51 -14.00 17.86
CA THR A 17 -21.52 -13.51 16.93
C THR A 17 -20.87 -12.59 15.88
N PRO A 18 -21.32 -12.61 14.61
CA PRO A 18 -20.72 -11.83 13.50
C PRO A 18 -20.62 -10.31 13.72
N TRP A 19 -21.19 -9.79 14.80
CA TRP A 19 -21.23 -8.36 15.13
C TRP A 19 -19.92 -7.85 15.76
N LEU A 20 -19.08 -8.73 16.32
CA LEU A 20 -17.80 -8.31 16.91
C LEU A 20 -16.73 -7.98 15.86
N LEU A 21 -16.86 -8.48 14.63
CA LEU A 21 -15.98 -8.13 13.52
C LEU A 21 -16.33 -6.79 12.86
N LEU A 22 -17.53 -6.26 13.12
CA LEU A 22 -17.98 -4.98 12.55
C LEU A 22 -17.42 -3.76 13.30
N SER A 23 -16.96 -3.95 14.54
CA SER A 23 -16.40 -2.86 15.38
C SER A 23 -14.98 -2.45 14.95
N LEU A 24 -14.19 -3.37 14.39
CA LEU A 24 -12.78 -3.11 14.10
C LEU A 24 -12.55 -2.23 12.85
N VAL A 25 -13.56 -2.01 12.02
CA VAL A 25 -13.47 -1.21 10.78
C VAL A 25 -13.71 0.29 11.04
N CYS A 26 -14.24 0.67 12.20
CA CYS A 26 -14.56 2.06 12.53
C CYS A 26 -13.44 2.83 13.26
N ALA A 27 -12.28 2.21 13.50
CA ALA A 27 -11.12 2.86 14.12
C ALA A 27 -10.12 3.43 13.10
N ALA A 28 -10.51 3.56 11.82
CA ALA A 28 -9.75 4.40 10.90
C ALA A 28 -9.94 5.86 11.36
N PRO A 29 -8.86 6.65 11.51
CA PRO A 29 -9.00 8.01 11.99
C PRO A 29 -9.92 8.78 11.04
N LEU A 30 -11.03 9.30 11.56
CA LEU A 30 -11.78 10.45 11.03
C LEU A 30 -10.90 11.73 11.00
N GLY A 31 -9.58 11.61 10.89
CA GLY A 31 -8.61 12.70 10.95
C GLY A 31 -8.34 13.37 9.61
N MET A 32 -8.89 12.84 8.51
CA MET A 32 -8.88 13.50 7.21
C MET A 32 -10.33 13.68 6.77
N LEU A 33 -11.06 14.58 7.45
CA LEU A 33 -12.25 15.19 6.89
C LEU A 33 -11.86 15.67 5.48
N GLY A 34 -12.33 14.89 4.50
CA GLY A 34 -11.87 14.96 3.13
C GLY A 34 -12.05 16.37 2.63
N GLU A 35 -10.97 16.93 2.10
CA GLU A 35 -11.12 18.06 1.22
C GLU A 35 -12.14 17.70 0.12
N GLU A 36 -13.19 18.51 0.01
CA GLU A 36 -14.42 18.16 -0.72
C GLU A 36 -14.15 17.83 -2.19
N THR A 37 -13.09 18.41 -2.75
CA THR A 37 -12.57 18.07 -4.08
C THR A 37 -11.05 18.11 -4.08
N ARG A 38 -10.42 17.25 -4.87
CA ARG A 38 -8.97 17.31 -5.13
C ARG A 38 -8.75 17.38 -6.62
N GLN A 39 -7.81 18.20 -7.07
CA GLN A 39 -7.41 18.24 -8.46
C GLN A 39 -6.47 17.05 -8.72
N VAL A 40 -6.91 16.13 -9.58
CA VAL A 40 -6.17 14.90 -9.89
C VAL A 40 -5.47 15.04 -11.23
N SER A 41 -4.16 14.82 -11.26
CA SER A 41 -3.38 14.62 -12.47
C SER A 41 -2.78 13.21 -12.49
N MET A 42 -2.70 12.61 -13.66
CA MET A 42 -2.23 11.25 -13.85
C MET A 42 -1.20 11.25 -14.97
N GLU A 43 -0.01 10.73 -14.69
CA GLU A 43 1.12 10.72 -15.60
C GLU A 43 1.76 9.33 -15.64
N VAL A 44 1.98 8.81 -16.85
CA VAL A 44 2.76 7.59 -17.06
C VAL A 44 4.21 8.00 -17.22
N ILE A 45 5.05 7.64 -16.25
CA ILE A 45 6.47 7.92 -16.25
C ILE A 45 7.17 6.71 -16.84
N SER A 46 7.75 6.85 -18.03
CA SER A 46 8.53 5.81 -18.69
C SER A 46 10.03 6.08 -18.56
N GLY A 47 10.78 5.01 -18.27
CA GLY A 47 12.24 5.04 -18.19
C GLY A 47 12.94 4.78 -19.52
N CYS A 48 14.23 5.14 -19.58
CA CYS A 48 15.18 4.80 -20.63
C CYS A 48 16.35 4.05 -19.96
N PRO A 49 16.91 2.96 -20.53
CA PRO A 49 16.72 2.43 -21.89
C PRO A 49 15.53 1.49 -22.08
N THR A 50 14.93 0.97 -21.01
CA THR A 50 13.74 0.12 -21.07
C THR A 50 12.51 0.87 -20.57
N PRO A 51 11.42 0.92 -21.35
CA PRO A 51 10.18 1.54 -20.89
C PRO A 51 9.61 0.70 -19.75
N GLN A 52 9.40 1.33 -18.60
CA GLN A 52 8.83 0.72 -17.41
C GLN A 52 7.45 1.29 -17.13
N ASN A 53 6.54 0.45 -16.65
CA ASN A 53 5.20 0.88 -16.24
C ASN A 53 5.27 1.45 -14.82
N LEU A 54 5.42 2.77 -14.75
CA LEU A 54 5.28 3.55 -13.53
C LEU A 54 4.23 4.63 -13.78
N LEU A 55 3.18 4.60 -12.97
CA LEU A 55 2.05 5.48 -13.08
C LEU A 55 2.02 6.35 -11.82
N HIS A 56 2.14 7.65 -12.01
CA HIS A 56 2.04 8.63 -10.94
C HIS A 56 0.66 9.29 -10.98
N ILE A 57 -0.10 9.15 -9.90
CA ILE A 57 -1.33 9.89 -9.64
C ILE A 57 -1.02 10.92 -8.56
N ARG A 58 -1.31 12.19 -8.86
CA ARG A 58 -1.14 13.32 -7.95
C ARG A 58 -2.49 13.96 -7.70
N ALA A 59 -2.98 13.85 -6.47
CA ALA A 59 -4.21 14.49 -6.03
C ALA A 59 -3.86 15.70 -5.16
N VAL A 60 -3.85 16.87 -5.78
CA VAL A 60 -3.55 18.16 -5.13
C VAL A 60 -4.80 18.66 -4.44
N GLY A 61 -4.64 18.98 -3.18
CA GLY A 61 -5.63 19.63 -2.35
C GLY A 61 -5.27 21.10 -2.06
N THR A 62 -5.98 21.70 -1.12
CA THR A 62 -5.82 23.07 -0.62
C THR A 62 -4.47 23.26 0.07
N ASN A 63 -4.11 22.32 0.95
CA ASN A 63 -2.89 22.37 1.76
C ASN A 63 -2.17 21.01 1.83
N SER A 64 -2.57 20.06 0.99
CA SER A 64 -2.01 18.71 1.01
C SER A 64 -1.95 18.14 -0.39
N THR A 65 -0.96 17.30 -0.66
CA THR A 65 -0.91 16.52 -1.89
C THR A 65 -0.76 15.06 -1.56
N LEU A 66 -1.61 14.23 -2.17
CA LEU A 66 -1.48 12.78 -2.14
C LEU A 66 -0.80 12.31 -3.42
N HIS A 67 0.22 11.49 -3.28
CA HIS A 67 0.91 10.82 -4.38
C HIS A 67 0.64 9.33 -4.29
N TYR A 68 0.11 8.76 -5.36
CA TYR A 68 0.03 7.32 -5.55
C TYR A 68 0.95 6.96 -6.70
N VAL A 69 1.96 6.16 -6.42
CA VAL A 69 2.90 5.68 -7.43
C VAL A 69 2.68 4.20 -7.63
N TRP A 70 2.01 3.86 -8.72
CA TRP A 70 1.75 2.49 -9.13
C TRP A 70 2.90 2.02 -10.01
N SER A 71 3.36 0.80 -9.79
CA SER A 71 4.37 0.20 -10.65
C SER A 71 4.18 -1.30 -10.80
N THR A 72 4.60 -1.80 -11.95
CA THR A 72 4.76 -3.24 -12.20
C THR A 72 6.24 -3.61 -12.35
N LEU A 73 7.14 -2.82 -11.76
CA LEU A 73 8.56 -3.16 -11.60
C LEU A 73 8.69 -4.29 -10.58
N GLY A 74 8.67 -5.53 -11.06
CA GLY A 74 8.56 -6.71 -10.20
C GLY A 74 7.10 -6.98 -9.83
N PRO A 75 6.77 -7.34 -8.57
CA PRO A 75 5.39 -7.48 -8.14
C PRO A 75 4.63 -6.16 -8.29
N PRO A 76 3.34 -6.17 -8.69
CA PRO A 76 2.55 -4.95 -8.70
C PRO A 76 2.58 -4.30 -7.32
N ALA A 77 2.87 -3.00 -7.27
CA ALA A 77 2.97 -2.27 -6.01
C ALA A 77 2.43 -0.85 -6.17
N VAL A 78 1.94 -0.30 -5.06
CA VAL A 78 1.58 1.11 -4.95
C VAL A 78 2.27 1.72 -3.74
N VAL A 79 2.96 2.84 -3.96
CA VAL A 79 3.50 3.68 -2.89
C VAL A 79 2.54 4.85 -2.67
N LEU A 80 2.13 5.05 -1.42
CA LEU A 80 1.24 6.12 -0.99
C LEU A 80 2.05 7.12 -0.18
N VAL A 81 2.05 8.38 -0.60
CA VAL A 81 2.72 9.48 0.11
C VAL A 81 1.75 10.63 0.30
N ALA A 82 1.61 11.12 1.54
CA ALA A 82 0.87 12.34 1.84
C ALA A 82 1.83 13.44 2.28
N THR A 83 1.65 14.63 1.71
CA THR A 83 2.45 15.82 2.02
C THR A 83 1.56 16.96 2.49
N ASN A 84 2.14 17.89 3.26
CA ASN A 84 1.47 19.11 3.73
C ASN A 84 1.70 20.33 2.81
N THR A 85 2.03 20.10 1.53
CA THR A 85 2.24 21.15 0.54
C THR A 85 1.53 20.79 -0.75
N THR A 86 1.11 21.80 -1.50
CA THR A 86 0.51 21.68 -2.84
C THR A 86 1.56 21.65 -3.95
N GLN A 87 2.83 21.88 -3.59
CA GLN A 87 3.96 22.00 -4.53
C GLN A 87 4.90 20.80 -4.48
N SER A 88 4.48 19.69 -3.85
CA SER A 88 5.30 18.48 -3.82
C SER A 88 5.37 17.82 -5.20
N VAL A 89 6.56 17.33 -5.53
CA VAL A 89 6.89 16.74 -6.83
C VAL A 89 7.50 15.35 -6.62
N LEU A 90 7.16 14.43 -7.52
CA LEU A 90 7.79 13.11 -7.58
C LEU A 90 9.06 13.19 -8.43
N SER A 91 10.18 12.75 -7.89
CA SER A 91 11.45 12.59 -8.59
C SER A 91 11.73 11.11 -8.78
N VAL A 92 12.01 10.70 -10.01
CA VAL A 92 12.32 9.31 -10.38
C VAL A 92 13.72 9.26 -10.98
N ASN A 93 14.61 8.52 -10.35
CA ASN A 93 15.93 8.21 -10.88
C ASN A 93 15.94 6.76 -11.40
N TRP A 94 15.71 6.61 -12.71
CA TRP A 94 15.60 5.32 -13.37
C TRP A 94 16.87 4.47 -13.28
N SER A 95 18.05 5.09 -13.40
CA SER A 95 19.32 4.38 -13.33
C SER A 95 19.54 3.76 -11.95
N LEU A 96 19.15 4.48 -10.89
CA LEU A 96 19.25 3.98 -9.51
C LEU A 96 18.16 2.95 -9.21
N LEU A 97 16.91 3.23 -9.60
CA LEU A 97 15.75 2.36 -9.37
C LEU A 97 15.89 0.97 -10.02
N LEU A 98 16.62 0.88 -11.14
CA LEU A 98 16.92 -0.38 -11.84
C LEU A 98 18.25 -1.01 -11.41
N SER A 99 19.00 -0.37 -10.52
CA SER A 99 20.25 -0.89 -10.01
C SER A 99 20.02 -1.95 -8.91
N PRO A 100 21.05 -2.73 -8.53
CA PRO A 100 20.96 -3.68 -7.42
C PRO A 100 20.62 -3.03 -6.07
N ASP A 101 20.87 -1.72 -5.93
CA ASP A 101 20.56 -0.93 -4.74
C ASP A 101 19.60 0.21 -5.11
N PRO A 102 18.28 -0.06 -5.11
CA PRO A 102 17.27 0.88 -5.59
C PRO A 102 16.88 1.96 -4.58
N GLU A 103 17.53 2.01 -3.41
CA GLU A 103 17.18 2.97 -2.36
C GLU A 103 17.31 4.41 -2.87
N GLY A 104 16.27 5.21 -2.67
CA GLY A 104 16.25 6.59 -3.13
C GLY A 104 16.03 6.78 -4.64
N GLY A 105 15.80 5.71 -5.40
CA GLY A 105 15.41 5.80 -6.82
C GLY A 105 14.05 6.48 -7.03
N LEU A 106 13.19 6.48 -6.00
CA LEU A 106 11.90 7.13 -5.98
C LEU A 106 11.80 8.07 -4.77
N MET A 107 11.63 9.37 -5.00
CA MET A 107 11.55 10.35 -3.92
C MET A 107 10.44 11.37 -4.16
N VAL A 108 9.72 11.73 -3.10
CA VAL A 108 8.83 12.91 -3.11
C VAL A 108 9.55 14.06 -2.44
N LEU A 109 9.62 15.19 -3.14
CA LEU A 109 10.29 16.40 -2.66
C LEU A 109 9.26 17.51 -2.41
N PRO A 110 9.48 18.35 -1.38
CA PRO A 110 10.58 18.28 -0.41
C PRO A 110 10.31 17.24 0.70
N LYS A 111 11.36 16.52 1.15
CA LYS A 111 11.22 15.38 2.09
C LYS A 111 10.61 15.77 3.44
N ASN A 112 10.89 16.99 3.91
CA ASN A 112 10.34 17.53 5.17
C ASN A 112 8.82 17.79 5.13
N SER A 113 8.22 17.82 3.94
CA SER A 113 6.76 17.99 3.79
C SER A 113 5.98 16.69 3.95
N ILE A 114 6.65 15.54 3.93
CA ILE A 114 6.02 14.23 4.00
C ILE A 114 5.48 14.01 5.41
N GLN A 115 4.16 13.85 5.49
CA GLN A 115 3.44 13.55 6.74
C GLN A 115 3.20 12.04 6.89
N PHE A 116 3.08 11.34 5.77
CA PHE A 116 2.83 9.90 5.75
C PHE A 116 3.46 9.27 4.50
N SER A 117 4.02 8.08 4.66
CA SER A 117 4.53 7.26 3.56
C SER A 117 4.29 5.78 3.88
N SER A 118 3.71 5.05 2.94
CA SER A 118 3.52 3.60 3.04
C SER A 118 3.55 2.96 1.66
N ALA A 119 3.72 1.64 1.61
CA ALA A 119 3.70 0.88 0.37
C ALA A 119 2.82 -0.36 0.54
N LEU A 120 2.07 -0.68 -0.51
CA LEU A 120 1.29 -1.91 -0.63
C LEU A 120 1.84 -2.69 -1.82
N VAL A 121 2.30 -3.91 -1.58
CA VAL A 121 2.85 -4.79 -2.61
C VAL A 121 1.92 -5.99 -2.78
N PHE A 122 1.50 -6.24 -4.01
CA PHE A 122 0.68 -7.37 -4.38
C PHE A 122 1.59 -8.54 -4.76
N THR A 123 1.98 -9.31 -3.76
CA THR A 123 2.78 -10.52 -3.96
C THR A 123 1.87 -11.73 -4.13
N ARG A 124 1.73 -12.21 -5.38
CA ARG A 124 1.05 -13.43 -5.89
C ARG A 124 -0.27 -13.19 -6.61
N ASP A 125 -0.37 -13.83 -7.78
CA ASP A 125 -1.62 -14.36 -8.29
C ASP A 125 -2.00 -15.53 -7.38
N SER A 126 -3.09 -15.40 -6.63
CA SER A 126 -3.71 -16.58 -6.05
C SER A 126 -4.30 -17.40 -7.20
N CYS A 127 -3.52 -18.31 -7.79
CA CYS A 127 -4.11 -19.58 -8.23
C CYS A 127 -4.51 -20.36 -6.96
N CYS A 128 -5.57 -19.89 -6.30
CA CYS A 128 -6.32 -20.64 -5.29
C CYS A 128 -7.78 -20.62 -5.73
N TRP A 129 -8.20 -21.69 -6.40
CA TRP A 129 -9.59 -22.13 -6.35
C TRP A 129 -9.85 -22.63 -4.93
N GLY A 130 -10.77 -21.99 -4.21
CA GLY A 130 -11.22 -22.47 -2.90
C GLY A 130 -10.41 -21.95 -1.71
N GLU A 131 -11.12 -21.93 -0.59
CA GLU A 131 -10.94 -21.21 0.67
C GLU A 131 -9.50 -20.90 1.14
N ALA A 132 -9.21 -19.59 1.18
CA ALA A 132 -8.19 -18.89 1.98
C ALA A 132 -6.70 -19.11 1.64
N CYS A 133 -6.06 -18.04 1.13
CA CYS A 133 -4.64 -17.77 1.31
C CYS A 133 -4.41 -16.25 1.43
N PHE A 134 -4.21 -15.76 2.66
CA PHE A 134 -3.66 -14.43 2.93
C PHE A 134 -2.20 -14.58 3.34
N CYS A 135 -1.28 -14.12 2.50
CA CYS A 135 0.10 -13.86 2.89
C CYS A 135 0.42 -12.40 2.62
N CYS A 136 0.21 -11.53 3.62
CA CYS A 136 0.80 -10.19 3.64
C CYS A 136 2.27 -10.34 4.07
N CYS A 137 3.21 -10.32 3.13
CA CYS A 137 4.61 -10.08 3.46
C CYS A 137 4.84 -8.57 3.54
N ALA A 138 4.89 -8.02 4.75
CA ALA A 138 5.43 -6.69 5.00
C ALA A 138 6.97 -6.76 4.88
N THR A 139 7.52 -6.47 3.70
CA THR A 139 8.96 -6.24 3.56
C THR A 139 9.30 -4.83 4.01
N SER A 140 9.62 -4.70 5.30
CA SER A 140 10.34 -3.55 5.86
C SER A 140 11.76 -3.52 5.28
N SER A 141 11.99 -2.81 4.18
CA SER A 141 13.37 -2.48 3.75
C SER A 141 13.54 -1.31 2.77
N ILE A 142 12.50 -0.53 2.44
CA ILE A 142 12.64 0.56 1.44
C ILE A 142 12.71 1.97 2.08
N LEU A 143 12.54 2.11 3.40
CA LEU A 143 12.76 3.40 4.08
C LEU A 143 13.84 3.26 5.15
N SER A 144 15.02 3.82 4.88
CA SER A 144 15.99 4.16 5.91
C SER A 144 15.40 5.23 6.83
N THR A 145 15.07 4.82 8.06
CA THR A 145 14.98 5.69 9.23
C THR A 145 16.23 5.44 10.06
N SER A 146 17.10 6.45 10.12
CA SER A 146 18.16 6.55 11.12
C SER A 146 18.09 7.94 11.75
N PRO A 147 18.37 8.06 13.06
CA PRO A 147 18.05 9.21 13.90
C PRO A 147 18.83 10.49 13.57
#